data_AF-A0A840PFN4-F1
#
_entry.id   AF-A0A840PFN4-F1
#
_cell.length_a   1.000
_cell.length_b   1.000
_cell.length_c   1.000
_cell.angle_alpha   90.00
_cell.angle_beta   90.00
_cell.angle_gamma   90.00
#
_symmetry.space_group_name_H-M   'P 1'
#
loop_
_entity.id
_entity.type
_entity.pdbx_description
1 polymer ?
#
loop_
_entity_poly.entity_id
_entity_poly.type
_entity_poly.pdbx_seq_one_letter_code
_entity_poly.pdbx_strand_id
1 'polypeptide(L)'
;MSEHPHMARLEDVARFAERLPDGYLMCRTWAHAWDQARSTVRRSDGRVSWTVECSTCGTVRTRVMTTGGEIVANRYTYPEGYQSDGIGRIGQSGLALIRMESLRRLNGA
;
A
#
# COMPACT_ATOMS: atom_id res chain seq x y z
N MET A 1 7.61 -15.82 24.17
CA MET A 1 6.17 -15.62 23.87
C MET A 1 6.09 -14.60 22.76
N SER A 2 5.75 -15.01 21.53
CA SER A 2 5.55 -14.05 20.45
C SER A 2 4.19 -13.38 20.67
N GLU A 3 4.19 -12.14 21.16
CA GLU A 3 2.98 -11.32 21.22
C GLU A 3 2.38 -11.27 19.81
N HIS A 4 1.16 -11.78 19.65
CA HIS A 4 0.43 -11.59 18.42
C HIS A 4 0.31 -10.09 18.16
N PRO A 5 0.60 -9.59 16.95
CA PRO A 5 0.49 -8.18 16.66
C PRO A 5 -0.91 -7.71 17.01
N HIS A 6 -1.02 -6.64 17.79
CA HIS A 6 -2.29 -6.03 18.17
C HIS A 6 -3.10 -5.72 16.90
N MET A 7 -4.18 -6.46 16.71
CA MET A 7 -5.06 -6.33 15.54
C MET A 7 -5.98 -5.12 15.72
N ALA A 8 -6.20 -4.36 14.66
CA ALA A 8 -7.06 -3.20 14.70
C ALA A 8 -8.52 -3.58 14.92
N ARG A 9 -9.21 -2.84 15.80
CA ARG A 9 -10.66 -2.97 15.98
C ARG A 9 -11.36 -2.48 14.71
N LEU A 10 -12.42 -3.18 14.30
CA LEU A 10 -13.12 -2.88 13.04
C LEU A 10 -13.69 -1.45 12.99
N GLU A 11 -14.18 -0.95 14.13
CA GLU A 11 -14.69 0.43 14.25
C GLU A 11 -13.60 1.50 14.03
N ASP A 12 -12.35 1.23 14.42
CA ASP A 12 -11.24 2.15 14.20
C ASP A 12 -10.79 2.10 12.74
N VAL A 13 -10.86 0.93 12.11
CA VAL A 13 -10.60 0.79 10.66
C VAL A 13 -11.68 1.49 9.83
N ALA A 14 -12.96 1.41 10.22
CA ALA A 14 -14.04 2.13 9.54
C ALA A 14 -13.82 3.65 9.59
N ARG A 15 -13.56 4.19 10.80
CA ARG A 15 -13.25 5.63 11.00
C ARG A 15 -11.99 6.06 10.26
N PHE A 16 -10.99 5.19 10.15
CA PHE A 16 -9.81 5.44 9.34
C PHE A 16 -10.16 5.50 7.84
N ALA A 17 -10.94 4.54 7.34
CA ALA A 17 -11.34 4.49 5.93
C ALA A 17 -12.12 5.74 5.49
N GLU A 18 -13.02 6.23 6.34
CA GLU A 18 -13.80 7.46 6.10
C GLU A 18 -12.93 8.71 5.92
N ARG A 19 -11.72 8.73 6.50
CA ARG A 19 -10.79 9.87 6.40
C ARG A 19 -9.80 9.75 5.26
N LEU A 20 -9.73 8.59 4.58
CA LEU A 20 -8.78 8.41 3.48
C LEU A 20 -9.19 9.26 2.27
N PRO A 21 -8.21 9.87 1.57
CA PRO A 21 -8.43 10.45 0.25
C PRO A 21 -8.91 9.38 -0.74
N ASP A 22 -9.71 9.78 -1.73
CA ASP A 22 -10.28 8.85 -2.72
C ASP A 22 -9.20 8.10 -3.50
N GLY A 23 -8.09 8.76 -3.86
CA GLY A 23 -6.96 8.10 -4.50
C GLY A 23 -6.32 7.00 -3.64
N TYR A 24 -6.36 7.11 -2.32
CA TYR A 24 -5.81 6.11 -1.39
C TYR A 24 -6.77 4.94 -1.26
N LEU A 25 -8.08 5.21 -1.12
CA LEU A 25 -9.13 4.19 -1.17
C LEU A 25 -9.09 3.40 -2.47
N MET A 26 -8.87 4.11 -3.59
CA MET A 26 -8.74 3.51 -4.91
C MET A 26 -7.54 2.55 -4.96
N CYS A 27 -6.36 3.01 -4.57
CA CYS A 27 -5.16 2.16 -4.57
C CYS A 27 -5.29 0.95 -3.63
N ARG A 28 -6.04 1.07 -2.53
CA ARG A 28 -6.29 -0.02 -1.57
C ARG A 28 -7.33 -1.05 -2.06
N THR A 29 -8.15 -0.68 -3.03
CA THR A 29 -9.20 -1.54 -3.59
C THR A 29 -8.77 -2.18 -4.91
N TRP A 30 -8.20 -1.42 -5.83
CA TRP A 30 -7.82 -1.88 -7.18
C TRP A 30 -6.32 -2.15 -7.38
N ALA A 31 -5.52 -2.05 -6.31
CA ALA A 31 -4.07 -1.98 -6.35
C ALA A 31 -3.52 -0.67 -6.93
N HIS A 32 -2.23 -0.42 -6.69
CA HIS A 32 -1.56 0.79 -7.10
C HIS A 32 -1.42 0.89 -8.63
N ALA A 33 -1.71 2.08 -9.17
CA ALA A 33 -1.41 2.46 -10.54
C ALA A 33 0.09 2.79 -10.70
N TRP A 34 0.93 1.77 -10.90
CA TRP A 34 2.37 1.94 -11.08
C TRP A 34 2.69 2.67 -12.39
N ASP A 35 3.48 3.74 -12.31
CA ASP A 35 3.81 4.57 -13.46
C ASP A 35 5.22 4.24 -13.99
N GLN A 36 5.29 3.73 -15.23
CA GLN A 36 6.56 3.39 -15.88
C GLN A 36 7.45 4.63 -16.11
N ALA A 37 6.85 5.80 -16.39
CA ALA A 37 7.60 7.05 -16.58
C ALA A 37 8.25 7.53 -15.27
N ARG A 38 7.69 7.15 -14.12
CA ARG A 38 8.25 7.39 -12.78
C ARG A 38 8.94 6.14 -12.22
N SER A 39 9.64 5.40 -13.09
CA SER A 39 10.41 4.23 -12.70
C SER A 39 11.91 4.43 -12.90
N THR A 40 12.71 3.84 -12.02
CA THR A 40 14.17 3.86 -12.11
C THR A 40 14.73 2.46 -11.90
N VAL A 41 15.79 2.12 -12.64
CA VAL A 41 16.51 0.86 -12.51
C VAL A 41 17.97 1.17 -12.23
N ARG A 42 18.52 0.56 -11.17
CA ARG A 42 19.94 0.64 -10.81
C ARG A 42 20.52 -0.77 -10.73
N ARG A 43 21.75 -0.94 -11.22
CA ARG A 43 22.48 -2.22 -11.17
C ARG A 43 23.78 -2.02 -10.39
N SER A 44 23.99 -2.79 -9.34
CA SER A 44 25.21 -2.73 -8.51
C SER A 44 25.38 -4.05 -7.76
N ASP A 45 26.62 -4.46 -7.51
CA ASP A 45 26.98 -5.62 -6.67
C ASP A 45 26.22 -6.91 -7.02
N GLY A 46 26.06 -7.20 -8.31
CA GLY A 46 25.32 -8.38 -8.78
C GLY A 46 23.80 -8.34 -8.53
N ARG A 47 23.24 -7.15 -8.26
CA ARG A 47 21.80 -6.95 -8.01
C ARG A 47 21.19 -5.91 -8.94
N VAL A 48 19.88 -6.04 -9.15
CA VAL A 48 19.04 -5.08 -9.88
C VAL A 48 18.04 -4.48 -8.91
N SER A 49 18.14 -3.18 -8.66
CA SER A 49 17.16 -2.41 -7.90
C SER A 49 16.20 -1.71 -8.84
N TRP A 50 14.91 -2.03 -8.77
CA TRP A 50 13.85 -1.38 -9.53
C TRP A 50 12.93 -0.61 -8.59
N THR A 51 12.81 0.70 -8.79
CA THR A 51 11.89 1.56 -8.04
C THR A 51 10.82 2.10 -8.97
N VAL A 52 9.56 2.12 -8.51
CA VAL A 52 8.42 2.66 -9.24
C VAL A 52 7.49 3.40 -8.29
N GLU A 53 6.94 4.52 -8.75
CA GLU A 53 5.96 5.33 -8.01
C GLU A 53 4.55 5.11 -8.55
N CYS A 54 3.56 5.14 -7.65
CA CYS A 54 2.16 5.13 -8.02
C CYS A 54 1.69 6.53 -8.42
N SER A 55 1.14 6.68 -9.64
CA SER A 55 0.65 7.98 -10.14
C SER A 55 -0.57 8.52 -9.40
N THR A 56 -1.32 7.67 -8.69
CA THR A 56 -2.52 8.07 -7.94
C THR A 56 -2.21 8.50 -6.51
N CYS A 57 -1.49 7.67 -5.75
CA CYS A 57 -1.29 7.92 -4.32
C CYS A 57 0.15 8.30 -3.97
N GLY A 58 1.10 8.27 -4.90
CA GLY A 58 2.51 8.57 -4.61
C GLY A 58 3.24 7.50 -3.79
N THR A 59 2.62 6.34 -3.54
CA THR A 59 3.34 5.21 -2.93
C THR A 59 4.50 4.79 -3.84
N VAL A 60 5.68 4.58 -3.25
CA VAL A 60 6.88 4.11 -3.95
C VAL A 60 7.14 2.66 -3.57
N ARG A 61 7.34 1.80 -4.57
CA ARG A 61 7.81 0.42 -4.40
C ARG A 61 9.24 0.29 -4.90
N THR A 62 10.12 -0.26 -4.07
CA THR A 62 11.47 -0.66 -4.45
C THR A 62 11.60 -2.18 -4.32
N ARG A 63 11.96 -2.84 -5.43
CA ARG A 63 12.33 -4.25 -5.48
C ARG A 63 13.82 -4.38 -5.72
N VAL A 64 14.47 -5.23 -4.94
CA VAL A 64 15.84 -5.68 -5.20
C VAL A 64 15.76 -7.10 -5.72
N MET A 65 16.43 -7.34 -6.84
CA MET A 65 16.42 -8.62 -7.55
C MET A 65 17.84 -9.13 -7.78
N THR A 66 17.99 -10.43 -7.92
CA THR A 66 19.19 -11.03 -8.54
C THR A 66 19.29 -10.59 -10.00
N THR A 67 20.45 -10.80 -10.63
CA THR A 67 20.61 -10.59 -12.08
C THR A 67 19.70 -11.49 -12.91
N GLY A 68 19.27 -12.64 -12.37
CA GLY A 68 18.29 -13.54 -12.97
C GLY A 68 16.82 -13.11 -12.77
N GLY A 69 16.56 -12.05 -12.00
CA GLY A 69 15.22 -11.48 -11.81
C GLY A 69 14.47 -12.00 -10.57
N GLU A 70 15.07 -12.85 -9.75
CA GLU A 70 14.46 -13.31 -8.50
C GLU A 70 14.38 -12.16 -7.50
N ILE A 71 13.23 -11.96 -6.86
CA ILE A 71 13.03 -10.89 -5.89
C ILE A 71 13.64 -11.30 -4.55
N VAL A 72 14.67 -10.58 -4.10
CA VAL A 72 15.35 -10.81 -2.81
C VAL A 72 14.91 -9.83 -1.72
N ALA A 73 14.40 -8.66 -2.10
CA ALA A 73 13.78 -7.72 -1.18
C ALA A 73 12.70 -6.90 -1.86
N ASN A 74 11.69 -6.50 -1.09
CA ASN A 74 10.60 -5.65 -1.54
C ASN A 74 10.25 -4.67 -0.42
N ARG A 75 10.31 -3.38 -0.71
CA ARG A 75 10.01 -2.30 0.24
C ARG A 75 8.98 -1.35 -0.37
N TYR A 76 8.10 -0.85 0.49
CA TYR A 76 7.18 0.22 0.16
C TYR A 76 7.48 1.44 1.02
N THR A 77 7.45 2.62 0.39
CA THR A 77 7.38 3.91 1.08
C THR A 77 6.00 4.47 0.77
N TYR A 78 5.17 4.63 1.80
CA TYR A 78 3.84 5.19 1.66
C TYR A 78 3.86 6.69 1.94
N PRO A 79 3.01 7.50 1.29
CA PRO A 79 2.86 8.90 1.66
C PRO A 79 2.21 9.02 3.05
N GLU A 80 2.31 10.20 3.65
CA GLU A 80 1.67 10.51 4.92
C GLU A 80 0.15 10.24 4.87
N GLY A 81 -0.39 9.69 5.95
CA GLY A 81 -1.82 9.37 6.08
C GLY A 81 -2.28 8.16 5.26
N TYR A 82 -1.44 7.54 4.42
CA TYR A 82 -1.83 6.32 3.73
C TYR A 82 -1.89 5.13 4.66
N GLN A 83 -0.95 5.01 5.60
CA GLN A 83 -0.98 3.99 6.64
C GLN A 83 -1.75 4.51 7.86
N SER A 84 -2.38 3.59 8.57
CA SER A 84 -3.04 3.90 9.82
C SER A 84 -2.02 3.94 10.94
N ASP A 85 -1.95 5.03 11.70
CA ASP A 85 -1.10 5.13 12.87
C ASP A 85 -1.87 4.77 14.15
N GLY A 86 -1.22 3.97 15.00
CA GLY A 86 -1.70 3.68 16.37
C GLY A 86 -2.91 2.74 16.50
N ILE A 87 -3.62 2.40 15.42
CA ILE A 87 -4.83 1.54 15.52
C ILE A 87 -4.53 0.03 15.49
N GLY A 88 -3.28 -0.38 15.26
CA GLY A 88 -2.89 -1.79 15.12
C GLY A 88 -2.93 -2.33 13.68
N ARG A 89 -2.69 -3.63 13.53
CA ARG A 89 -2.62 -4.29 12.21
C ARG A 89 -4.01 -4.51 11.63
N ILE A 90 -4.23 -4.03 10.41
CA ILE A 90 -5.49 -4.24 9.69
C ILE A 90 -5.54 -5.66 9.12
N GLY A 91 -6.49 -6.46 9.60
CA GLY A 91 -6.78 -7.82 9.10
C GLY A 91 -7.70 -7.82 7.88
N GLN A 92 -8.06 -9.01 7.39
CA GLN A 92 -8.89 -9.17 6.18
C GLN A 92 -10.26 -8.50 6.30
N SER A 93 -10.93 -8.61 7.46
CA SER A 93 -12.22 -7.94 7.70
C SER A 93 -12.09 -6.42 7.70
N GLY A 94 -10.98 -5.88 8.22
CA GLY A 94 -10.71 -4.44 8.14
C GLY A 94 -10.42 -3.97 6.72
N LEU A 95 -9.68 -4.78 5.93
CA LEU A 95 -9.48 -4.51 4.50
C LEU A 95 -10.80 -4.53 3.73
N ALA A 96 -11.76 -5.40 4.11
CA ALA A 96 -13.09 -5.42 3.51
C ALA A 96 -13.84 -4.09 3.74
N LEU A 97 -13.77 -3.52 4.95
CA LEU A 97 -14.37 -2.22 5.24
C LEU A 97 -13.79 -1.09 4.37
N ILE A 98 -12.47 -1.07 4.21
CA ILE A 98 -11.80 -0.08 3.34
C ILE A 98 -12.30 -0.20 1.88
N ARG A 99 -12.45 -1.42 1.37
CA ARG A 99 -12.97 -1.65 0.01
C ARG A 99 -14.42 -1.20 -0.11
N MET A 100 -15.27 -1.52 0.87
CA MET A 100 -16.67 -1.11 0.85
C MET A 100 -16.83 0.41 0.92
N GLU A 101 -16.00 1.10 1.71
CA GLU A 101 -15.97 2.57 1.73
C GLU A 101 -15.59 3.14 0.37
N SER A 102 -14.58 2.57 -0.29
CA SER A 102 -14.20 2.97 -1.64
C SER A 102 -15.34 2.80 -2.65
N LEU A 103 -16.06 1.68 -2.61
CA LEU A 103 -17.19 1.40 -3.50
C LEU A 103 -18.40 2.29 -3.19
N ARG A 104 -18.64 2.60 -1.92
CA ARG A 104 -19.70 3.51 -1.49
C ARG A 104 -19.51 4.91 -2.09
N ARG A 105 -18.28 5.43 -2.12
CA ARG A 105 -17.97 6.74 -2.71
C ARG A 105 -18.12 6.77 -4.23
N LEU A 106 -17.75 5.68 -4.91
CA LEU A 106 -17.95 5.57 -6.36
C LEU A 106 -19.43 5.65 -6.76
N ASN A 107 -20.31 5.00 -6.00
CA ASN A 107 -21.75 4.96 -6.30
C ASN A 107 -22.52 6.21 -5.82
N GLY A 108 -21.86 7.10 -5.08
CA GLY A 108 -22.43 8.35 -4.56
C GLY A 108 -21.91 9.61 -5.25
N ALA A 109 -21.08 9.46 -6.28
CA ALA A 109 -20.59 10.53 -7.16
C ALA A 109 -21.48 10.71 -8.40
#